data_AF-M6KHE5-F1
#
_entry.id   AF-M6KHE5-F1
#
_cell.length_a   1.000
_cell.length_b   1.000
_cell.length_c   1.000
_cell.angle_alpha   90.00
_cell.angle_beta   90.00
_cell.angle_gamma   90.00
#
_symmetry.space_group_name_H-M   'P 1'
#
loop_
_entity.id
_entity.type
_entity.pdbx_description
1 polymer ?
#
loop_
_entity_poly.entity_id
_entity_poly.type
_entity_poly.pdbx_seq_one_letter_code
_entity_poly.pdbx_strand_id
1 'polypeptide(L)'
;MAFFDKIFRMGMGMFLGVWIARYLGPDSYGKLNYVIAYIALIGSFTNLGLDGVVVRELIKEKAQKQEIISTSFLLQLIAGVFAYGGAILLIPILRPDESDLFWMVFLVGLTLIFRSVGVIKYWYEAQVLSKYFVWLENGLFLCFRECVYY
;
A
#
# COMPACT_ATOMS: atom_id res chain seq x y z
N MET A 1 7.05 -14.15 -16.65
CA MET A 1 7.16 -14.48 -15.20
C MET A 1 6.19 -13.68 -14.33
N ALA A 2 6.16 -12.34 -14.40
CA ALA A 2 5.31 -11.49 -13.55
C ALA A 2 3.78 -11.71 -13.69
N PHE A 3 3.29 -12.06 -14.88
CA PHE A 3 1.87 -12.38 -15.09
C PHE A 3 1.43 -13.65 -14.35
N PHE A 4 2.28 -14.68 -14.34
CA PHE A 4 2.00 -15.95 -13.65
C PHE A 4 1.94 -15.74 -12.14
N ASP A 5 2.87 -14.95 -11.57
CA ASP A 5 2.86 -14.57 -10.16
C ASP A 5 1.55 -13.86 -9.75
N LYS A 6 1.07 -12.93 -10.59
CA LYS A 6 -0.16 -12.19 -10.31
C LYS A 6 -1.40 -13.09 -10.32
N ILE A 7 -1.50 -14.00 -11.30
CA ILE A 7 -2.59 -14.97 -11.39
C ILE A 7 -2.54 -15.94 -10.20
N PHE A 8 -1.35 -16.44 -9.85
CA PHE A 8 -1.18 -17.38 -8.74
C PHE A 8 -1.53 -16.73 -7.40
N ARG A 9 -1.11 -15.47 -7.17
CA ARG A 9 -1.48 -14.70 -5.97
C ARG A 9 -2.98 -14.44 -5.88
N MET A 10 -3.63 -14.08 -6.99
CA MET A 10 -5.09 -13.88 -7.03
C MET A 10 -5.84 -15.19 -6.73
N GLY A 11 -5.42 -16.30 -7.36
CA GLY A 11 -5.99 -17.62 -7.11
C GLY A 11 -5.85 -18.02 -5.64
N MET A 12 -4.63 -18.01 -5.09
CA MET A 12 -4.40 -18.33 -3.69
C MET A 12 -5.20 -17.44 -2.74
N GLY A 13 -5.28 -16.13 -3.00
CA GLY A 13 -6.08 -15.22 -2.17
C GLY A 13 -7.55 -15.62 -2.09
N MET A 14 -8.14 -16.00 -3.23
CA MET A 14 -9.52 -16.49 -3.28
C MET A 14 -9.67 -17.82 -2.51
N PHE A 15 -8.79 -18.80 -2.75
CA PHE A 15 -8.84 -20.09 -2.07
C PHE A 15 -8.69 -19.96 -0.55
N LEU A 16 -7.70 -19.18 -0.10
CA LEU A 16 -7.49 -18.90 1.33
C LEU A 16 -8.69 -18.18 1.94
N GLY A 17 -9.28 -17.21 1.22
CA GLY A 17 -10.48 -16.52 1.68
C GLY A 17 -11.64 -17.48 1.96
N VAL A 18 -11.92 -18.40 1.03
CA VAL A 18 -12.97 -19.41 1.18
C VAL A 18 -12.66 -20.41 2.29
N TRP A 19 -11.41 -20.86 2.40
CA TRP A 19 -11.00 -21.78 3.47
C TRP A 19 -11.10 -21.17 4.85
N ILE A 20 -10.64 -19.92 5.03
CA ILE A 20 -10.75 -19.19 6.30
C ILE A 20 -12.21 -18.99 6.67
N ALA A 21 -13.08 -18.61 5.72
CA ALA A 21 -14.51 -18.45 5.97
C ALA A 21 -15.17 -19.75 6.44
N ARG A 22 -14.76 -20.90 5.88
CA ARG A 22 -15.27 -22.21 6.27
C ARG A 22 -14.76 -22.67 7.64
N TYR A 23 -13.51 -22.33 7.99
CA TYR A 23 -12.90 -22.73 9.26
C TYR A 23 -13.35 -21.85 10.44
N LEU A 24 -13.43 -20.52 10.24
CA LEU A 24 -13.83 -19.57 11.29
C LEU A 24 -15.35 -19.55 11.53
N GLY A 25 -16.14 -19.96 10.53
CA GLY A 25 -17.58 -19.77 10.53
C GLY A 25 -17.98 -18.30 10.26
N PRO A 26 -19.28 -18.04 10.05
CA PRO A 26 -19.77 -16.75 9.56
C PRO A 26 -19.60 -15.60 10.56
N ASP A 27 -19.68 -15.85 11.87
CA ASP A 27 -19.57 -14.81 12.91
C ASP A 27 -18.15 -14.25 12.99
N SER A 28 -17.16 -15.11 13.26
CA SER A 28 -15.75 -14.73 13.35
C SER A 28 -15.18 -14.22 12.02
N TYR A 29 -15.64 -14.75 10.88
CA TYR A 29 -15.25 -14.23 9.56
C TYR A 29 -15.82 -12.83 9.30
N GLY A 30 -17.02 -12.53 9.82
CA GLY A 30 -17.61 -11.19 9.79
C GLY A 30 -16.78 -10.18 10.59
N LYS A 31 -16.39 -10.55 11.83
CA LYS A 31 -15.50 -9.74 12.68
C LYS A 31 -14.14 -9.49 12.01
N LEU A 32 -13.54 -10.51 11.41
CA LEU A 32 -12.28 -10.38 10.68
C LEU A 32 -12.40 -9.40 9.50
N ASN A 33 -13.45 -9.53 8.67
CA ASN A 33 -13.67 -8.60 7.56
C ASN A 33 -13.92 -7.17 8.02
N TYR A 34 -14.65 -6.99 9.12
CA TYR A 34 -14.81 -5.68 9.75
C TYR A 34 -13.46 -5.08 10.13
N VAL A 35 -12.60 -5.85 10.80
CA VAL A 35 -11.25 -5.42 11.19
C VAL A 35 -10.38 -5.08 9.96
N ILE A 36 -10.44 -5.90 8.90
CA ILE A 36 -9.72 -5.62 7.65
C ILE A 36 -10.20 -4.31 7.03
N ALA A 37 -11.52 -4.08 6.94
CA ALA A 37 -12.09 -2.85 6.40
C ALA A 37 -11.71 -1.63 7.25
N TYR A 38 -11.80 -1.75 8.57
CA TYR A 38 -11.40 -0.72 9.53
C TYR A 38 -9.93 -0.31 9.37
N ILE A 39 -9.03 -1.29 9.31
CA ILE A 39 -7.60 -1.06 9.09
C ILE A 39 -7.34 -0.46 7.70
N ALA A 40 -8.05 -0.91 6.67
CA ALA A 40 -7.95 -0.34 5.33
C ALA A 40 -8.35 1.14 5.30
N LEU A 41 -9.42 1.52 6.01
CA LEU A 41 -9.85 2.92 6.14
C LEU A 41 -8.78 3.77 6.83
N ILE A 42 -8.26 3.32 7.98
CA ILE A 42 -7.17 4.03 8.69
C ILE A 42 -5.91 4.10 7.83
N GLY A 43 -5.58 3.02 7.12
CA GLY A 43 -4.46 2.97 6.19
C GLY A 43 -4.62 3.93 5.01
N SER A 44 -5.82 4.21 4.52
CA SER A 44 -5.99 5.21 3.46
C SER A 44 -5.55 6.60 3.91
N PHE A 45 -5.76 6.95 5.18
CA PHE A 45 -5.29 8.22 5.74
C PHE A 45 -3.76 8.31 5.83
N THR A 46 -3.05 7.19 6.06
CA THR A 46 -1.56 7.22 6.06
C THR A 46 -0.97 7.42 4.66
N ASN A 47 -1.67 6.98 3.62
CA ASN A 47 -1.21 7.14 2.24
C ASN A 47 -1.46 8.54 1.67
N LEU A 48 -2.45 9.28 2.18
CA LEU A 48 -2.98 10.52 1.59
C LEU A 48 -2.05 11.75 1.60
N GLY A 49 -0.78 11.63 2.00
CA GLY A 49 0.18 12.73 1.93
C GLY A 49 1.62 12.33 1.62
N LEU A 50 1.95 11.05 1.70
CA LEU A 50 3.34 10.59 1.68
C LEU A 50 3.78 10.11 0.30
N ASP A 51 2.97 9.28 -0.38
CA ASP A 51 3.36 8.70 -1.67
C ASP A 51 3.55 9.78 -2.77
N GLY A 52 2.71 10.83 -2.76
CA GLY A 52 2.78 11.92 -3.75
C GLY A 52 3.94 12.90 -3.53
N VAL A 53 4.27 13.22 -2.27
CA VAL A 53 5.38 14.13 -1.94
C VAL A 53 6.72 13.48 -2.25
N VAL A 54 6.88 12.21 -1.86
CA VAL A 54 8.11 11.45 -2.08
C VAL A 54 8.43 11.31 -3.56
N VAL A 55 7.45 10.96 -4.40
CA VAL A 55 7.64 10.83 -5.85
C VAL A 55 8.01 12.17 -6.48
N ARG A 56 7.40 13.28 -6.02
CA ARG A 56 7.66 14.62 -6.56
C ARG A 56 9.06 15.12 -6.22
N GLU A 57 9.53 14.89 -5.00
CA GLU A 57 10.89 15.24 -4.57
C GLU A 57 11.94 14.38 -5.32
N LEU A 58 11.64 13.10 -5.53
CA LEU A 58 12.51 12.17 -6.25
C LEU A 58 12.77 12.54 -7.72
N ILE A 59 11.78 13.15 -8.37
CA ILE A 59 11.89 13.59 -9.77
C ILE A 59 12.72 14.88 -9.87
N LYS A 60 12.65 15.75 -8.87
CA LYS A 60 13.38 17.04 -8.84
C LYS A 60 14.86 16.88 -8.54
N GLU A 61 15.25 16.05 -7.55
CA GLU A 61 16.65 15.94 -7.12
C GLU A 61 17.19 14.50 -7.16
N LYS A 62 17.88 14.16 -8.26
CA LYS A 62 18.57 12.87 -8.40
C LYS A 62 19.86 12.73 -7.59
N ALA A 63 20.38 13.83 -7.01
CA ALA A 63 21.68 13.87 -6.33
C ALA A 63 21.62 13.36 -4.87
N GLN A 64 20.47 13.48 -4.19
CA GLN A 64 20.29 13.09 -2.78
C GLN A 64 19.38 11.85 -2.62
N LYS A 65 19.42 10.92 -3.59
CA LYS A 65 18.53 9.75 -3.63
C LYS A 65 18.47 8.95 -2.34
N GLN A 66 19.63 8.71 -1.72
CA GLN A 66 19.72 7.87 -0.52
C GLN A 66 19.04 8.53 0.67
N GLU A 67 19.19 9.84 0.81
CA GLU A 67 18.59 10.65 1.87
C GLU A 67 17.07 10.77 1.71
N ILE A 68 16.58 10.91 0.48
CA ILE A 68 15.14 10.95 0.19
C ILE A 68 14.48 9.60 0.55
N ILE A 69 15.11 8.46 0.20
CA ILE A 69 14.57 7.13 0.52
C ILE A 69 14.50 6.93 2.04
N SER A 70 15.59 7.24 2.76
CA SER A 70 15.65 7.09 4.21
C SER A 70 14.64 8.00 4.91
N THR A 71 14.51 9.25 4.49
CA THR A 71 13.54 10.20 5.04
C THR A 71 12.11 9.75 4.79
N SER A 72 11.80 9.29 3.58
CA SER A 72 10.47 8.79 3.21
C SER A 72 10.09 7.54 3.98
N PHE A 73 11.05 6.63 4.16
CA PHE A 73 10.88 5.42 4.95
C PHE A 73 10.59 5.75 6.41
N LEU A 74 11.36 6.66 7.03
CA LEU A 74 11.14 7.10 8.40
C LEU A 74 9.77 7.79 8.56
N LEU A 75 9.39 8.64 7.60
CA LEU A 75 8.11 9.34 7.64
C LEU A 75 6.93 8.36 7.55
N GLN A 76 7.02 7.33 6.69
CA GLN A 76 6.00 6.28 6.63
C GLN A 76 6.00 5.39 7.86
N LEU A 77 7.16 5.08 8.43
CA LEU A 77 7.24 4.28 9.66
C LEU A 77 6.56 5.02 10.82
N ILE A 78 6.83 6.31 10.98
CA ILE A 78 6.19 7.17 11.98
C ILE A 78 4.68 7.23 11.73
N ALA A 79 4.25 7.50 10.49
CA ALA A 79 2.83 7.53 10.12
C ALA A 79 2.12 6.19 10.39
N GLY A 80 2.77 5.06 10.11
CA GLY A 80 2.26 3.72 10.37
C GLY A 80 2.11 3.43 11.87
N VAL A 81 3.07 3.86 12.70
CA VAL A 81 3.00 3.74 14.16
C VAL A 81 1.87 4.60 14.73
N PHE A 82 1.74 5.86 14.29
CA PHE A 82 0.62 6.72 14.72
C PHE A 82 -0.74 6.16 14.32
N ALA A 83 -0.86 5.64 13.09
CA ALA A 83 -2.09 5.02 12.62
C ALA A 83 -2.42 3.73 13.38
N TYR A 84 -1.43 2.89 13.68
CA TYR A 84 -1.61 1.70 14.50
C TYR A 84 -2.04 2.04 15.92
N GLY A 85 -1.39 3.02 16.56
CA GLY A 85 -1.78 3.52 17.87
C GLY A 85 -3.20 4.09 17.87
N GLY A 86 -3.54 4.90 16.87
CA GLY A 86 -4.90 5.41 16.67
C GLY A 86 -5.92 4.30 16.49
N ALA A 87 -5.61 3.26 15.69
CA ALA A 87 -6.49 2.13 15.45
C ALA A 87 -6.83 1.37 16.75
N ILE A 88 -5.84 1.16 17.63
CA ILE A 88 -6.00 0.51 18.93
C ILE A 88 -6.79 1.38 19.90
N LEU A 89 -6.59 2.69 19.89
CA LEU A 89 -7.31 3.60 20.79
C LEU A 89 -8.78 3.80 20.39
N LEU A 90 -9.06 3.79 19.09
CA LEU A 90 -10.41 4.00 18.55
C LEU A 90 -11.31 2.75 18.67
N ILE A 91 -10.76 1.53 18.61
CA ILE A 91 -11.57 0.31 18.65
C ILE A 91 -12.40 0.13 19.94
N PRO A 92 -11.88 0.36 21.17
CA PRO A 92 -12.70 0.22 22.38
C PRO A 92 -13.80 1.29 22.47
N ILE A 93 -13.63 2.44 21.83
CA ILE A 93 -14.65 3.50 21.79
C ILE A 93 -15.80 3.08 20.85
N LEU A 94 -15.47 2.44 19.74
CA LEU A 94 -16.43 2.06 18.70
C LEU A 94 -17.18 0.76 19.05
N ARG A 95 -16.51 -0.18 19.74
CA ARG A 95 -17.03 -1.49 20.12
C ARG A 95 -16.55 -1.92 21.52
N PRO A 96 -17.08 -1.32 22.60
CA PRO A 96 -16.62 -1.57 23.96
C PRO A 96 -16.87 -3.00 24.47
N ASP A 97 -17.94 -3.67 24.02
CA ASP A 97 -18.35 -5.01 24.52
C ASP A 97 -17.68 -6.19 23.79
N GLU A 98 -16.87 -5.95 22.75
CA GLU A 98 -16.30 -7.02 21.92
C GLU A 98 -14.78 -7.16 22.08
N SER A 99 -14.34 -7.81 23.15
CA SER A 99 -12.92 -8.08 23.45
C SER A 99 -12.18 -8.83 22.32
N ASP A 100 -12.88 -9.66 21.54
CA ASP A 100 -12.30 -10.38 20.40
C ASP A 100 -11.80 -9.43 19.30
N LEU A 101 -12.53 -8.33 19.04
CA LEU A 101 -12.15 -7.36 18.02
C LEU A 101 -10.85 -6.65 18.39
N PHE A 102 -10.64 -6.38 19.68
CA PHE A 102 -9.40 -5.75 20.14
C PHE A 102 -8.18 -6.60 19.77
N TRP A 103 -8.22 -7.90 20.05
CA TRP A 103 -7.13 -8.82 19.70
C TRP A 103 -6.93 -8.95 18.19
N MET A 104 -8.01 -8.97 17.41
CA MET A 104 -7.93 -8.98 15.96
C MET A 104 -7.31 -7.68 15.40
N VAL A 105 -7.71 -6.52 15.91
CA VAL A 105 -7.12 -5.22 15.51
C VAL A 105 -5.66 -5.13 15.92
N PHE A 106 -5.30 -5.64 17.10
CA PHE A 106 -3.91 -5.69 17.55
C PHE A 106 -3.04 -6.52 16.59
N LEU A 107 -3.50 -7.71 16.20
CA LEU A 107 -2.77 -8.59 15.29
C LEU A 107 -2.72 -8.05 13.85
N VAL A 108 -3.88 -7.71 13.28
CA VAL A 108 -3.96 -7.27 11.87
C VAL A 108 -3.40 -5.85 11.72
N GLY A 109 -3.54 -5.00 12.75
CA GLY A 109 -3.07 -3.61 12.73
C GLY A 109 -1.55 -3.50 12.58
N LEU A 110 -0.78 -4.50 12.98
CA LEU A 110 0.68 -4.56 12.75
C LEU A 110 1.02 -4.36 11.26
N THR A 111 0.13 -4.79 10.36
CA THR A 111 0.31 -4.58 8.91
C THR A 111 0.45 -3.11 8.52
N LEU A 112 -0.10 -2.17 9.30
CA LEU A 112 0.06 -0.73 9.08
C LEU A 112 1.50 -0.27 9.29
N ILE A 113 2.21 -0.84 10.26
CA ILE A 113 3.62 -0.54 10.53
C ILE A 113 4.50 -1.12 9.41
N PHE A 114 4.25 -2.39 9.06
CA PHE A 114 4.97 -3.07 7.97
C PHE A 114 4.75 -2.46 6.60
N ARG A 115 3.72 -1.63 6.43
CA ARG A 115 3.43 -0.93 5.18
C ARG A 115 4.57 0.00 4.74
N SER A 116 5.34 0.54 5.69
CA SER A 116 6.56 1.34 5.43
C SER A 116 7.60 0.62 4.56
N VAL A 117 7.66 -0.72 4.60
CA VAL A 117 8.53 -1.51 3.71
C VAL A 117 8.10 -1.38 2.24
N GLY A 118 6.82 -1.09 2.00
CA GLY A 118 6.26 -0.84 0.67
C GLY A 118 6.86 0.37 -0.04
N VAL A 119 7.34 1.40 0.68
CA VAL A 119 8.01 2.59 0.09
C VAL A 119 9.15 2.18 -0.81
N ILE A 120 9.96 1.25 -0.34
CA ILE A 120 11.16 0.79 -1.05
C ILE A 120 10.73 0.20 -2.38
N LYS A 121 9.66 -0.60 -2.38
CA LYS A 121 9.11 -1.20 -3.61
C LYS A 121 8.54 -0.15 -4.56
N TYR A 122 7.76 0.81 -4.06
CA TYR A 122 7.24 1.92 -4.88
C TYR A 122 8.36 2.76 -5.48
N TRP A 123 9.44 2.99 -4.75
CA TRP A 123 10.63 3.67 -5.23
C TRP A 123 11.29 2.93 -6.41
N TYR A 124 11.45 1.61 -6.30
CA TYR A 124 11.97 0.79 -7.40
C TYR A 124 11.03 0.81 -8.62
N GLU A 125 9.71 0.70 -8.41
CA GLU A 125 8.73 0.77 -9.50
C GLU A 125 8.73 2.14 -10.20
N ALA A 126 8.80 3.24 -9.46
CA ALA A 126 8.87 4.60 -10.01
C ALA A 126 10.15 4.83 -10.83
N GLN A 127 11.29 4.30 -10.38
CA GLN A 127 12.55 4.40 -11.12
C GLN A 127 12.50 3.61 -12.43
N VAL A 128 11.84 2.46 -12.45
CA VAL A 128 11.65 1.64 -13.66
C VAL A 128 10.65 2.30 -14.62
N LEU A 129 9.50 2.77 -14.13
CA LEU A 129 8.47 3.45 -14.94
C LEU A 129 8.97 4.76 -15.55
N SER A 130 9.83 5.52 -14.85
CA SER A 130 10.46 6.75 -15.38
C SER A 130 11.27 6.49 -16.65
N LYS A 131 11.96 5.35 -16.77
CA LYS A 131 12.66 4.98 -18.01
C LYS A 131 11.69 4.65 -19.15
N TYR A 132 10.54 4.07 -18.87
CA TYR A 132 9.53 3.75 -19.88
C TYR A 132 8.72 4.96 -20.32
N PHE A 133 8.43 5.91 -19.41
CA PHE A 133 7.70 7.13 -19.76
C PHE A 133 8.50 8.00 -20.75
N VAL A 134 9.81 8.11 -20.57
CA VAL A 134 10.70 8.82 -21.51
C VAL A 134 10.75 8.13 -22.88
N TRP A 135 10.66 6.80 -22.94
CA TRP A 135 10.55 6.07 -24.21
C TRP A 135 9.20 6.28 -24.90
N LEU A 136 8.11 6.33 -24.13
CA LEU A 136 6.78 6.62 -24.66
C LEU A 136 6.70 8.06 -25.18
N GLU A 137 7.28 9.03 -24.48
CA GLU A 137 7.31 10.44 -24.88
C GLU A 137 8.18 10.65 -26.14
N ASN A 138 9.36 10.03 -26.21
CA ASN A 138 10.19 10.05 -27.43
C ASN A 138 9.54 9.31 -28.62
N GLY A 139 8.81 8.22 -28.36
CA GLY A 139 8.06 7.50 -29.38
C GLY A 139 6.88 8.32 -29.93
N LEU A 140 6.17 9.03 -29.05
CA LEU A 140 5.09 9.95 -29.42
C LEU A 140 5.63 11.12 -30.24
N PHE A 141 6.79 11.67 -29.89
CA PHE A 141 7.43 12.76 -30.65
C PHE A 141 7.84 12.33 -32.06
N LEU A 142 8.35 11.09 -32.23
CA LEU A 142 8.67 10.52 -33.54
C LEU A 142 7.41 10.27 -34.39
N CYS A 143 6.34 9.75 -33.78
CA CYS A 143 5.08 9.52 -34.47
C CYS A 143 4.40 10.84 -34.88
N PHE A 144 4.48 11.87 -34.05
CA PHE A 144 4.03 13.23 -34.41
C PHE A 144 4.87 13.85 -35.52
N ARG A 145 6.19 13.59 -35.56
CA ARG A 145 7.09 14.12 -36.59
C ARG A 145 6.79 13.56 -37.99
N GLU A 146 6.43 12.30 -38.09
CA GLU A 146 6.04 11.65 -39.37
C GLU A 146 4.66 12.14 -39.87
N CYS A 147 3.76 12.57 -38.98
CA CYS A 147 2.41 13.01 -39.33
C CYS A 147 2.32 14.49 -39.79
N VAL A 148 3.36 15.30 -39.54
CA VAL A 148 3.42 16.74 -39.90
C VAL A 148 4.08 16.99 -41.26
N TYR A 149 4.73 15.98 -41.84
CA TYR A 149 5.41 16.07 -43.15
C TYR A 149 4.58 15.56 -44.34
N TYR A 150 3.27 15.31 -44.16
CA TYR A 150 2.32 14.92 -45.21
C TYR A 150 1.20 15.95 -45.38
#